data_AF-A0A0K8UQB7-F1
#
_entry.id   AF-A0A0K8UQB7-F1
#
_cell.length_a   1.000
_cell.length_b   1.000
_cell.length_c   1.000
_cell.angle_alpha   90.00
_cell.angle_beta   90.00
_cell.angle_gamma   90.00
#
_symmetry.space_group_name_H-M   'P 1'
#
loop_
_entity.id
_entity.type
_entity.pdbx_description
1 polymer ?
#
loop_
_entity_poly.entity_id
_entity_poly.type
_entity_poly.pdbx_seq_one_letter_code
_entity_poly.pdbx_strand_id
1 'polypeptide(L)'
;ETVRLVKLPTLILEGDLLAMVQSINNKQREYFAHVMHNVNKKKIFYEYVGGGAGEGKTRLITTIYQSLTLRANSVPGTNTETAKVLLCAPTGKAAFGIGGLTLHSVFSLPVNQSSDFRLL
;
A
#
# COMPACT_ATOMS: atom_id res chain seq x y z
N GLU A 1 10.16 19.80 -14.83
CA GLU A 1 9.91 18.48 -14.22
C GLU A 1 8.41 18.22 -14.29
N THR A 2 7.96 17.16 -14.98
CA THR A 2 6.53 16.93 -15.19
C THR A 2 5.95 16.21 -13.98
N VAL A 3 5.21 16.93 -13.14
CA VAL A 3 4.49 16.33 -12.00
C VAL A 3 3.44 15.36 -12.55
N ARG A 4 3.56 14.09 -12.17
CA ARG A 4 2.61 13.07 -12.60
C ARG A 4 1.46 12.96 -11.62
N LEU A 5 0.27 13.23 -12.11
CA LEU A 5 -0.96 13.05 -11.34
C LEU A 5 -1.30 11.56 -11.26
N VAL A 6 -1.45 11.07 -10.02
CA VAL A 6 -1.88 9.71 -9.72
C VAL A 6 -3.13 9.79 -8.86
N LYS A 7 -4.18 9.06 -9.23
CA LYS A 7 -5.37 8.92 -8.38
C LYS A 7 -5.01 8.03 -7.20
N LEU A 8 -4.93 8.63 -6.01
CA LEU A 8 -4.71 7.91 -4.76
C LEU A 8 -6.02 7.34 -4.21
N PRO A 9 -5.99 6.20 -3.49
CA PRO A 9 -7.15 5.73 -2.76
C PRO A 9 -7.64 6.80 -1.76
N THR A 10 -8.95 7.04 -1.76
CA THR A 10 -9.61 8.00 -0.86
C THR A 10 -9.33 7.67 0.59
N LEU A 11 -8.97 8.69 1.38
CA LEU A 11 -8.78 8.54 2.82
C LEU A 11 -10.12 8.46 3.54
N ILE A 12 -10.19 7.57 4.51
CA ILE A 12 -11.36 7.45 5.40
C ILE A 12 -11.20 8.35 6.62
N LEU A 13 -12.29 8.58 7.35
CA LEU A 13 -12.25 9.33 8.60
C LEU A 13 -11.51 8.52 9.69
N GLU A 14 -10.90 9.23 10.65
CA GLU A 14 -10.14 8.58 11.73
C GLU A 14 -10.99 7.60 12.54
N GLY A 15 -12.26 7.92 12.80
CA GLY A 15 -13.18 7.01 13.49
C GLY A 15 -13.39 5.69 12.75
N ASP A 16 -13.56 5.75 11.43
CA ASP A 16 -13.71 4.55 10.58
C ASP A 16 -12.41 3.75 10.52
N LEU A 17 -11.25 4.42 10.53
CA LEU A 17 -9.96 3.75 10.62
C LEU A 17 -9.80 3.02 11.94
N LEU A 18 -10.19 3.62 13.07
CA LEU A 18 -10.13 2.97 14.37
C LEU A 18 -11.00 1.71 14.40
N ALA A 19 -12.24 1.78 13.89
CA ALA A 19 -13.10 0.62 13.75
C ALA A 19 -12.47 -0.46 12.84
N MET A 20 -11.82 -0.04 11.75
CA MET A 20 -11.11 -0.94 10.84
C MET A 20 -9.96 -1.67 11.54
N VAL A 21 -9.09 -0.96 12.25
CA VAL A 21 -7.96 -1.52 13.02
C VAL A 21 -8.45 -2.45 14.14
N GLN A 22 -9.60 -2.16 14.75
CA GLN A 22 -10.19 -3.03 15.77
C GLN A 22 -10.74 -4.33 15.15
N SER A 23 -11.25 -4.27 13.92
CA SER A 23 -11.89 -5.40 13.24
C SER A 23 -10.95 -6.46 12.66
N ILE A 24 -9.65 -6.17 12.49
CA ILE A 24 -8.69 -7.15 11.94
C ILE A 24 -8.40 -8.27 12.93
N ASN A 25 -8.08 -9.47 12.43
CA ASN A 25 -7.79 -10.62 13.29
C ASN A 25 -6.44 -10.49 14.01
N ASN A 26 -6.16 -11.37 14.97
CA ASN A 26 -4.95 -11.29 15.80
C ASN A 26 -3.65 -11.32 15.01
N LYS A 27 -3.51 -12.21 14.02
CA LYS A 27 -2.31 -12.31 13.17
C LYS A 27 -2.11 -11.04 12.34
N GLN A 28 -3.19 -10.51 11.77
CA GLN A 28 -3.17 -9.24 11.05
C GLN A 28 -2.80 -8.07 11.96
N ARG A 29 -3.28 -8.06 13.21
CA ARG A 29 -2.98 -7.03 14.21
C ARG A 29 -1.52 -7.04 14.63
N GLU A 30 -0.94 -8.23 14.84
CA GLU A 30 0.48 -8.40 15.14
C GLU A 30 1.35 -7.85 14.00
N TYR A 31 1.03 -8.22 12.75
CA TYR A 31 1.75 -7.72 11.58
C TYR A 31 1.55 -6.21 11.39
N PHE A 32 0.33 -5.70 11.57
CA PHE A 32 0.06 -4.26 11.53
C PHE A 32 0.92 -3.50 12.55
N ALA A 33 0.98 -3.96 13.80
CA ALA A 33 1.81 -3.35 14.83
C ALA A 33 3.31 -3.39 14.46
N HIS A 34 3.77 -4.49 13.86
CA HIS A 34 5.14 -4.62 13.35
C HIS A 34 5.47 -3.55 12.29
N VAL A 35 4.61 -3.39 11.28
CA VAL A 35 4.77 -2.38 10.22
C VAL A 35 4.80 -0.97 10.82
N MET A 36 3.84 -0.63 11.69
CA MET A 36 3.77 0.69 12.33
C MET A 36 5.02 0.98 13.17
N HIS A 37 5.53 -0.02 13.89
CA HIS A 37 6.75 0.10 14.68
C HIS A 37 7.98 0.38 13.80
N ASN A 38 8.18 -0.39 12.73
CA ASN A 38 9.34 -0.24 11.86
C ASN A 38 9.34 1.08 11.09
N VAL A 39 8.17 1.50 10.58
CA VAL A 39 8.04 2.82 9.93
C VAL A 39 8.35 3.93 10.92
N ASN A 40 7.86 3.84 12.17
CA ASN A 40 8.17 4.84 13.19
C ASN A 40 9.67 4.89 13.54
N LYS A 41 10.36 3.74 13.52
CA LYS A 41 11.81 3.66 13.70
C LYS A 41 12.60 4.06 12.44
N LYS A 42 11.92 4.44 11.35
CA LYS A 42 12.53 4.73 10.03
C LYS A 42 13.46 3.60 9.54
N LYS A 43 13.12 2.35 9.89
CA LYS A 43 13.85 1.18 9.41
C LYS A 43 13.44 0.88 7.97
N ILE A 44 14.40 0.47 7.15
CA ILE A 44 14.13 -0.13 5.85
C ILE A 44 13.85 -1.62 6.09
N PHE A 45 12.74 -2.13 5.56
CA PHE A 45 12.36 -3.53 5.69
C PHE A 45 11.62 -4.00 4.44
N TYR A 46 11.78 -5.28 4.13
CA TYR A 46 11.14 -5.96 3.02
C TYR A 46 10.45 -7.19 3.56
N GLU A 47 9.14 -7.26 3.40
CA GLU A 47 8.33 -8.32 4.00
C GLU A 47 7.39 -8.95 3.00
N TYR A 48 7.16 -10.24 3.21
CA TYR A 48 6.21 -11.04 2.45
C TYR A 48 5.11 -11.51 3.39
N VAL A 49 3.86 -11.21 3.03
CA VAL A 49 2.67 -11.68 3.76
C VAL A 49 1.97 -12.73 2.91
N GLY A 50 2.12 -13.99 3.32
CA GLY A 50 1.43 -15.13 2.72
C GLY A 50 0.02 -15.36 3.30
N GLY A 51 -0.72 -16.25 2.67
CA GLY A 51 -1.97 -16.81 3.21
C GLY A 51 -2.95 -17.30 2.13
N GLY A 52 -3.97 -18.06 2.51
CA GLY A 52 -5.01 -18.58 1.61
C GLY A 52 -5.97 -17.52 1.05
N ALA A 53 -6.75 -17.91 0.03
CA ALA A 53 -7.80 -17.05 -0.51
C ALA A 53 -8.87 -16.75 0.55
N GLY A 54 -9.40 -15.52 0.56
CA GLY A 54 -10.46 -15.12 1.50
C GLY A 54 -10.00 -14.73 2.91
N GLU A 55 -8.72 -14.84 3.23
CA GLU A 55 -8.20 -14.47 4.57
C GLU A 55 -8.10 -12.96 4.86
N GLY A 56 -8.60 -12.11 3.96
CA GLY A 56 -8.62 -10.66 4.19
C GLY A 56 -7.30 -9.93 3.95
N LYS A 57 -6.43 -10.42 3.06
CA LYS A 57 -5.18 -9.71 2.66
C LYS A 57 -5.44 -8.28 2.18
N THR A 58 -6.44 -8.08 1.33
CA THR A 58 -6.85 -6.74 0.89
C THR A 58 -7.24 -5.84 2.07
N ARG A 59 -7.96 -6.38 3.06
CA ARG A 59 -8.33 -5.63 4.27
C ARG A 59 -7.09 -5.14 5.01
N LEU A 60 -6.11 -6.02 5.23
CA LEU A 60 -4.85 -5.66 5.88
C LEU A 60 -4.08 -4.58 5.10
N ILE A 61 -3.96 -4.72 3.77
CA ILE A 61 -3.32 -3.73 2.90
C ILE A 61 -4.00 -2.36 3.05
N THR A 62 -5.34 -2.32 2.99
CA THR A 62 -6.11 -1.09 3.15
C THR A 62 -5.91 -0.47 4.54
N THR A 63 -5.92 -1.26 5.60
CA THR A 63 -5.71 -0.76 6.98
C THR A 63 -4.33 -0.13 7.15
N ILE A 64 -3.28 -0.76 6.60
CA ILE A 64 -1.91 -0.23 6.63
C ILE A 64 -1.84 1.08 5.82
N TYR A 65 -2.38 1.09 4.60
CA TYR A 65 -2.38 2.28 3.73
C TYR A 65 -3.02 3.48 4.43
N GLN A 66 -4.23 3.31 4.97
CA GLN A 66 -4.97 4.38 5.64
C GLN A 66 -4.20 4.89 6.86
N SER A 67 -3.69 3.98 7.70
CA SER A 67 -2.96 4.32 8.92
C SER A 67 -1.68 5.09 8.65
N LEU A 68 -0.88 4.64 7.68
CA LEU A 68 0.38 5.28 7.33
C LEU A 68 0.16 6.63 6.65
N THR A 69 -0.82 6.73 5.74
CA THR A 69 -1.08 7.96 5.00
C THR A 69 -1.66 9.05 5.91
N LEU A 70 -2.63 8.72 6.78
CA LEU A 70 -3.18 9.68 7.74
C LEU A 70 -2.12 10.14 8.73
N ARG A 71 -1.30 9.23 9.27
CA ARG A 71 -0.18 9.57 10.17
C ARG A 71 0.85 10.48 9.48
N ALA A 72 1.17 10.23 8.21
CA ALA A 72 2.11 11.07 7.48
C ALA A 72 1.54 12.47 7.21
N ASN A 73 0.24 12.56 6.95
CA ASN A 73 -0.46 13.83 6.72
C ASN A 73 -0.74 14.62 8.00
N SER A 74 -0.72 13.98 9.18
CA SER A 74 -0.88 14.68 10.46
C SER A 74 0.38 15.45 10.89
N VAL A 75 1.50 15.32 10.16
CA VAL A 75 2.74 16.04 10.46
C VAL A 75 2.61 17.48 9.95
N PRO A 76 2.81 18.51 10.80
CA PRO A 76 2.72 19.91 10.38
C PRO A 76 3.63 20.24 9.20
N GLY A 77 3.10 21.00 8.23
CA GLY A 77 3.85 21.41 7.04
C GLY A 77 3.93 20.34 5.93
N THR A 78 3.28 19.18 6.09
CA THR A 78 3.21 18.18 5.02
C THR A 78 2.17 18.55 3.96
N ASN A 79 2.53 18.43 2.68
CA ASN A 79 1.57 18.52 1.58
C ASN A 79 0.77 17.21 1.50
N THR A 80 -0.54 17.27 1.73
CA THR A 80 -1.46 16.14 1.71
C THR A 80 -1.81 15.64 0.30
N GLU A 81 -1.51 16.43 -0.73
CA GLU A 81 -1.68 16.05 -2.15
C GLU A 81 -0.55 15.14 -2.65
N THR A 82 0.54 15.04 -1.89
CA THR A 82 1.67 14.17 -2.24
C THR A 82 1.48 12.75 -1.72
N ALA A 83 1.72 11.77 -2.59
CA ALA A 83 1.62 10.36 -2.23
C ALA A 83 2.64 10.00 -1.13
N LYS A 84 2.16 9.50 0.01
CA LYS A 84 2.99 9.01 1.13
C LYS A 84 3.19 7.50 1.09
N VAL A 85 2.19 6.80 0.56
CA VAL A 85 2.18 5.34 0.39
C VAL A 85 1.69 5.04 -1.02
N LEU A 86 2.42 4.20 -1.73
CA LEU A 86 2.03 3.73 -3.07
C LEU A 86 1.47 2.31 -2.95
N LEU A 87 0.24 2.13 -3.43
CA LEU A 87 -0.36 0.80 -3.60
C LEU A 87 -0.20 0.38 -5.05
N CYS A 88 0.51 -0.74 -5.26
CA CYS A 88 0.79 -1.25 -6.58
C CYS A 88 0.53 -2.75 -6.67
N ALA A 89 0.14 -3.21 -7.85
CA ALA A 89 0.06 -4.63 -8.16
C ALA A 89 0.54 -4.94 -9.59
N PRO A 90 0.89 -6.20 -9.91
CA PRO A 90 1.36 -6.56 -11.25
C PRO A 90 0.30 -6.40 -12.34
N THR A 91 -0.96 -6.73 -12.05
CA THR A 91 -2.07 -6.72 -13.02
C THR A 91 -3.12 -5.66 -12.70
N GLY A 92 -3.85 -5.20 -13.72
CA GLY A 92 -4.90 -4.19 -13.57
C GLY A 92 -6.01 -4.60 -12.60
N LYS A 93 -6.44 -5.87 -12.62
CA LYS A 93 -7.48 -6.37 -11.70
C LYS A 93 -7.02 -6.41 -10.25
N ALA A 94 -5.79 -6.84 -9.98
CA ALA A 94 -5.24 -6.84 -8.63
C ALA A 94 -5.05 -5.41 -8.10
N ALA A 95 -4.56 -4.50 -8.96
CA ALA A 95 -4.39 -3.09 -8.61
C ALA A 95 -5.74 -2.45 -8.25
N PHE A 96 -6.76 -2.67 -9.08
CA PHE A 96 -8.13 -2.24 -8.80
C PHE A 96 -8.64 -2.78 -7.47
N GLY A 97 -8.38 -4.06 -7.16
CA GLY A 97 -8.84 -4.71 -5.93
C GLY A 97 -8.28 -4.10 -4.64
N ILE A 98 -7.09 -3.49 -4.67
CA ILE A 98 -6.50 -2.76 -3.53
C ILE A 98 -6.69 -1.24 -3.65
N GLY A 99 -7.41 -0.76 -4.66
CA GLY A 99 -7.57 0.68 -4.95
C GLY A 99 -6.29 1.37 -5.46
N GLY A 100 -5.29 0.60 -5.89
CA GLY A 100 -3.99 1.10 -6.34
C GLY A 100 -3.84 1.14 -7.86
N LEU A 101 -2.59 1.24 -8.31
CA LEU A 101 -2.20 1.26 -9.72
C LEU A 101 -1.37 0.03 -10.09
N THR A 102 -1.16 -0.20 -11.39
CA THR A 102 -0.22 -1.26 -11.80
C THR A 102 1.22 -0.83 -11.57
N LEU A 103 2.13 -1.78 -11.34
CA LEU A 103 3.59 -1.51 -11.27
C LEU A 103 4.08 -0.78 -12.53
N HIS A 104 3.63 -1.23 -13.70
CA HIS A 104 3.94 -0.58 -14.98
C HIS A 104 3.50 0.88 -15.01
N SER A 105 2.27 1.14 -14.55
CA SER A 105 1.78 2.50 -14.42
C SER A 105 2.69 3.27 -13.46
N VAL A 106 2.82 2.89 -12.19
CA VAL A 106 3.51 3.70 -11.17
C VAL A 106 4.97 4.00 -11.53
N PHE A 107 5.72 3.00 -11.99
CA PHE A 107 7.14 3.14 -12.27
C PHE A 107 7.47 3.44 -13.74
N SER A 108 6.46 3.72 -14.57
CA SER A 108 6.61 4.02 -16.00
C SER A 108 7.42 2.94 -16.74
N LEU A 109 7.20 1.67 -16.40
CA LEU A 109 7.91 0.55 -17.01
C LEU A 109 7.44 0.36 -18.46
N PRO A 110 8.35 0.02 -19.40
CA PRO A 110 7.99 -0.25 -20.78
C PRO A 110 7.05 -1.47 -20.87
N VAL A 111 6.04 -1.39 -21.74
CA VAL A 111 4.96 -2.38 -21.85
C VAL A 111 5.40 -3.65 -22.61
N ASN A 112 6.60 -3.66 -23.19
CA ASN A 112 7.15 -4.81 -23.90
C ASN A 112 8.53 -5.18 -23.33
N GLN A 113 8.54 -6.19 -22.47
CA GLN A 113 9.70 -7.06 -22.30
C GLN A 113 9.26 -8.43 -22.80
N SER A 114 9.27 -8.63 -24.12
CA SER A 114 9.29 -9.99 -24.65
C SER A 114 10.44 -10.68 -23.96
N SER A 115 10.12 -11.67 -23.14
CA SER A 115 11.11 -12.42 -22.40
C SER A 115 11.94 -13.20 -23.40
N ASP A 116 13.06 -12.61 -23.81
CA ASP A 116 14.15 -13.33 -24.44
C ASP A 116 14.78 -14.20 -23.34
N PHE A 117 14.05 -15.25 -22.94
CA PHE A 117 14.57 -16.34 -22.13
C PHE A 117 15.58 -17.10 -22.99
N ARG A 118 16.75 -16.50 -23.18
CA ARG A 118 17.95 -17.29 -23.45
C ARG A 118 18.22 -18.09 -22.19
N LEU A 119 17.84 -19.35 -22.23
CA LEU A 119 18.33 -20.37 -21.32
C LEU A 119 19.86 -20.23 -21.27
N LEU A 120 20.37 -19.82 -20.11
CA LEU A 120 21.74 -20.08 -19.70
C LEU A 120 21.76 -21.44 -18.99
#